data_AF-A0A6J1P125-F1
#
_entry.id   AF-A0A6J1P125-F1
#
_cell.length_a   1.000
_cell.length_b   1.000
_cell.length_c   1.000
_cell.angle_alpha   90.00
_cell.angle_beta   90.00
_cell.angle_gamma   90.00
#
_symmetry.space_group_name_H-M   'P 1'
#
loop_
_entity.id
_entity.type
_entity.pdbx_description
1 polymer ?
#
loop_
_entity_poly.entity_id
_entity_poly.type
_entity_poly.pdbx_seq_one_letter_code
_entity_poly.pdbx_strand_id
1 'polypeptide(L)'
;MVILDTMEGVGNLEEQALKRKERLKNLKRKLPNPEDIKEETSKDSVVLPKPKFRSYQPQDENLQKEKLLDAAPSLVEEEVKDIVEAGKEKVVLQDLDISSLAPRKPDWDLKRDVSKKLEKLERRTQKAIAELIWERLRHGNEENLSAMVTMNENRVADED
;
A
#
# COMPACT_ATOMS: atom_id res chain seq x y z
N MET A 1 -72.28 -29.15 0.14
CA MET A 1 -72.86 -30.24 0.95
C MET A 1 -71.77 -31.26 1.16
N VAL A 2 -71.42 -31.49 2.42
CA VAL A 2 -70.30 -32.33 2.90
C VAL A 2 -70.71 -33.80 2.82
N ILE A 3 -69.85 -34.67 2.27
CA ILE A 3 -69.92 -36.13 2.35
C ILE A 3 -68.46 -36.63 2.37
N LEU A 4 -67.84 -36.72 3.55
CA LEU A 4 -67.60 -37.96 4.34
C LEU A 4 -66.39 -38.77 3.82
N ASP A 5 -65.19 -38.38 4.28
CA ASP A 5 -64.00 -39.24 4.28
C ASP A 5 -64.21 -40.37 5.29
N THR A 6 -64.36 -41.58 4.78
CA THR A 6 -64.56 -42.80 5.56
C THR A 6 -63.23 -43.30 6.14
N MET A 7 -63.08 -43.11 7.45
CA MET A 7 -62.49 -44.02 8.44
C MET A 7 -61.71 -45.27 7.91
N GLU A 8 -60.40 -45.15 7.68
CA GLU A 8 -59.47 -46.30 7.52
C GLU A 8 -58.19 -46.19 8.41
N GLY A 9 -58.19 -45.29 9.39
CA GLY A 9 -56.94 -44.80 9.98
C GLY A 9 -56.57 -45.22 11.40
N VAL A 10 -57.38 -46.03 12.11
CA VAL A 10 -57.16 -46.27 13.57
C VAL A 10 -56.57 -47.64 13.95
N GLY A 11 -56.55 -48.62 13.04
CA GLY A 11 -55.96 -49.95 13.30
C GLY A 11 -54.51 -50.13 12.83
N ASN A 12 -54.06 -49.40 11.80
CA ASN A 12 -52.72 -49.57 11.20
C ASN A 12 -51.60 -48.91 12.04
N LEU A 13 -51.92 -47.86 12.81
CA LEU A 13 -50.95 -47.12 13.61
C LEU A 13 -50.38 -47.97 14.76
N GLU A 14 -51.24 -48.74 15.43
CA GLU A 14 -50.84 -49.56 16.58
C GLU A 14 -49.96 -50.74 16.15
N GLU A 15 -50.30 -51.41 15.05
CA GLU A 15 -49.48 -52.46 14.45
C GLU A 15 -48.11 -51.96 13.99
N GLN A 16 -48.05 -50.76 13.39
CA GLN A 16 -46.80 -50.14 12.99
C GLN A 16 -45.93 -49.76 14.21
N ALA A 17 -46.55 -49.28 15.29
CA ALA A 17 -45.84 -48.97 16.53
C ALA A 17 -45.22 -50.22 17.17
N LEU A 18 -45.94 -51.35 17.16
CA LEU A 18 -45.44 -52.63 17.66
C LEU A 18 -44.28 -53.16 16.81
N LYS A 19 -44.40 -53.14 15.47
CA LYS A 19 -43.32 -53.51 14.55
C LYS A 19 -42.06 -52.66 14.76
N ARG A 20 -42.22 -51.34 14.97
CA ARG A 20 -41.10 -50.43 15.29
C ARG A 20 -40.45 -50.78 16.64
N LYS A 21 -41.26 -51.06 17.66
CA LYS A 21 -40.80 -51.44 19.00
C LYS A 21 -39.97 -52.72 18.98
N GLU A 22 -40.41 -53.74 18.23
CA GLU A 22 -39.67 -54.99 18.06
C GLU A 22 -38.34 -54.78 17.34
N ARG A 23 -38.35 -53.99 16.25
CA ARG A 23 -37.12 -53.65 15.51
C ARG A 23 -36.10 -52.95 16.39
N LEU A 24 -36.53 -51.98 17.20
CA LEU A 24 -35.66 -51.26 18.15
C LEU A 24 -35.12 -52.19 19.24
N LYS A 25 -35.93 -53.12 19.76
CA LYS A 25 -35.50 -54.11 20.75
C LYS A 25 -34.41 -55.05 20.19
N ASN A 26 -34.54 -55.47 18.93
CA ASN A 26 -33.54 -56.28 18.26
C ASN A 26 -32.24 -55.50 17.97
N LEU A 27 -32.34 -54.21 17.62
CA LEU A 27 -31.17 -53.34 17.51
C LEU A 27 -30.45 -53.19 18.85
N LYS A 28 -31.19 -52.95 19.94
CA LYS A 28 -30.60 -52.81 21.29
C LYS A 28 -29.89 -54.08 21.77
N ARG A 29 -30.38 -55.28 21.39
CA ARG A 29 -29.72 -56.56 21.69
C ARG A 29 -28.45 -56.82 20.86
N LYS A 30 -28.35 -56.22 19.68
CA LYS A 30 -27.19 -56.36 18.79
C LYS A 30 -26.07 -55.37 19.10
N LEU A 31 -26.33 -54.32 19.88
CA LEU A 31 -25.25 -53.48 20.38
C LEU A 31 -24.52 -54.25 21.50
N PRO A 32 -23.19 -54.43 21.41
CA PRO A 32 -22.41 -54.97 22.50
C PRO A 32 -22.53 -54.07 23.73
N ASN A 33 -22.54 -54.69 24.92
CA ASN A 33 -22.62 -53.97 26.18
C ASN A 33 -21.35 -53.13 26.35
N PRO A 34 -21.41 -51.87 26.84
CA PRO A 34 -20.22 -51.02 26.96
C PRO A 34 -19.16 -51.55 27.95
N GLU A 35 -19.50 -52.59 28.73
CA GLU A 35 -18.57 -53.27 29.63
C GLU A 35 -17.68 -54.31 28.90
N ASP A 36 -18.18 -54.99 27.85
CA ASP A 36 -17.42 -56.03 27.14
C ASP A 36 -16.35 -55.45 26.20
N ILE A 37 -16.45 -54.17 25.83
CA ILE A 37 -15.48 -53.47 24.97
C ILE A 37 -14.18 -53.15 25.72
N LYS A 38 -14.21 -53.15 27.07
CA LYS A 38 -13.05 -52.78 27.89
C LYS A 38 -12.02 -53.90 28.01
N GLU A 39 -12.42 -55.18 27.91
CA GLU A 39 -11.53 -56.30 28.25
C GLU A 39 -10.60 -56.76 27.11
N GLU A 40 -10.92 -56.51 25.84
CA GLU A 40 -10.09 -56.97 24.70
C GLU A 40 -8.83 -56.11 24.44
N THR A 41 -8.68 -54.95 25.07
CA THR A 41 -7.58 -54.00 24.76
C THR A 41 -6.29 -54.23 25.56
N SER A 42 -6.21 -55.28 26.38
CA SER A 42 -5.22 -55.36 27.47
C SER A 42 -4.05 -56.36 27.29
N LYS A 43 -3.92 -57.07 26.15
CA LYS A 43 -3.00 -58.23 26.07
C LYS A 43 -1.92 -58.29 24.97
N ASP A 44 -1.70 -57.25 24.16
CA ASP A 44 -0.53 -57.19 23.26
C ASP A 44 0.13 -55.81 23.32
N SER A 45 1.14 -55.64 24.18
CA SER A 45 1.92 -54.39 24.27
C SER A 45 2.97 -54.31 23.17
N VAL A 46 2.52 -54.10 21.93
CA VAL A 46 3.38 -53.60 20.85
C VAL A 46 3.99 -52.28 21.33
N VAL A 47 5.32 -52.17 21.34
CA VAL A 47 6.00 -50.92 21.71
C VAL A 47 5.71 -49.91 20.60
N LEU A 48 4.72 -49.05 20.83
CA LEU A 48 4.32 -48.03 19.89
C LEU A 48 5.35 -46.89 19.86
N PRO A 49 5.63 -46.32 18.67
CA PRO A 49 6.49 -45.15 18.57
C PRO A 49 5.84 -43.95 19.26
N LYS A 50 6.68 -43.15 19.93
CA LYS A 50 6.24 -41.98 20.70
C LYS A 50 5.66 -40.87 19.81
N PRO A 51 4.50 -40.30 20.17
CA PRO A 51 3.85 -39.25 19.38
C PRO A 51 4.62 -37.91 19.48
N LYS A 52 4.74 -37.20 18.34
CA LYS A 52 5.31 -35.84 18.29
C LYS A 52 4.21 -34.82 18.02
N PHE A 53 3.97 -33.92 18.96
CA PHE A 53 2.89 -32.94 18.86
C PHE A 53 3.39 -31.65 18.23
N ARG A 54 2.89 -31.34 17.02
CA ARG A 54 3.15 -30.08 16.29
C ARG A 54 2.10 -29.03 16.62
N SER A 55 0.82 -29.35 16.37
CA SER A 55 -0.30 -28.41 16.49
C SER A 55 -1.22 -28.65 17.69
N TYR A 56 -1.07 -29.79 18.38
CA TYR A 56 -1.90 -30.17 19.53
C TYR A 56 -1.20 -29.83 20.85
N GLN A 57 -1.98 -29.42 21.85
CA GLN A 57 -1.50 -29.18 23.22
C GLN A 57 -2.08 -30.26 24.14
N PRO A 58 -1.28 -31.29 24.50
CA PRO A 58 -1.69 -32.29 25.47
C PRO A 58 -1.97 -31.68 26.85
N GLN A 59 -2.98 -32.19 27.56
CA GLN A 59 -3.25 -31.83 28.96
C GLN A 59 -2.33 -32.57 29.94
N ASP A 60 -1.81 -33.74 29.57
CA ASP A 60 -0.93 -34.55 30.41
C ASP A 60 0.52 -34.02 30.39
N GLU A 61 1.11 -33.81 31.58
CA GLU A 61 2.47 -33.26 31.74
C GLU A 61 3.56 -34.12 31.08
N ASN A 62 3.39 -35.44 31.06
CA ASN A 62 4.34 -36.35 30.41
C ASN A 62 4.32 -36.20 28.88
N LEU A 63 3.15 -35.94 28.31
CA LEU A 63 2.93 -35.84 26.87
C LEU A 63 3.30 -34.45 26.36
N GLN A 64 3.23 -33.44 27.23
CA GLN A 64 3.66 -32.07 26.97
C GLN A 64 5.18 -31.94 26.74
N LYS A 65 6.00 -32.84 27.32
CA LYS A 65 7.45 -32.91 27.07
C LYS A 65 7.80 -33.36 25.65
N GLU A 66 6.90 -34.08 24.99
CA GLU A 66 7.07 -34.54 23.60
C GLU A 66 6.50 -33.53 22.57
N LYS A 67 6.06 -32.35 23.05
CA LYS A 67 5.69 -31.22 22.20
C LYS A 67 6.94 -30.63 21.54
N LEU A 68 6.85 -30.36 20.24
CA LEU A 68 7.90 -29.64 19.52
C LEU A 68 7.89 -28.16 19.92
N LEU A 69 9.08 -27.60 20.16
CA LEU A 69 9.23 -26.17 20.41
C LEU A 69 8.84 -25.40 19.15
N ASP A 70 8.08 -24.32 19.33
CA ASP A 70 7.79 -23.41 18.24
C ASP A 70 9.08 -22.76 17.75
N ALA A 71 9.20 -22.63 16.42
CA ALA A 71 10.35 -22.01 15.81
C ALA A 71 10.39 -20.53 16.22
N ALA A 72 11.44 -20.13 16.93
CA ALA A 72 11.71 -18.72 17.14
C ALA A 72 12.07 -18.09 15.78
N PRO A 73 11.50 -16.93 15.42
CA PRO A 73 11.94 -16.21 14.24
C PRO A 73 13.42 -15.86 14.37
N SER A 74 14.16 -15.96 13.27
CA SER A 74 15.56 -15.52 13.23
C SER A 74 15.65 -14.04 13.57
N LEU A 75 16.73 -13.65 14.25
CA LEU A 75 16.98 -12.25 14.59
C LEU A 75 17.38 -11.48 13.32
N VAL A 76 16.44 -10.74 12.72
CA VAL A 76 16.65 -9.95 11.48
C VAL A 76 17.15 -8.53 11.78
N GLU A 77 17.65 -8.31 13.00
CA GLU A 77 17.96 -6.96 13.50
C GLU A 77 19.16 -6.33 12.79
N GLU A 78 20.11 -7.14 12.30
CA GLU A 78 21.26 -6.66 11.51
C GLU A 78 20.84 -6.20 10.10
N GLU A 79 19.96 -6.95 9.42
CA GLU A 79 19.49 -6.58 8.07
C GLU A 79 18.57 -5.35 8.09
N VAL A 80 17.82 -5.16 9.19
CA VAL A 80 16.90 -4.02 9.33
C VAL A 80 17.63 -2.74 9.72
N LYS A 81 18.80 -2.83 10.38
CA LYS A 81 19.60 -1.65 10.77
C LYS A 81 19.98 -0.80 9.56
N ASP A 82 20.49 -1.42 8.51
CA ASP A 82 20.91 -0.71 7.29
C ASP A 82 19.73 0.00 6.61
N ILE A 83 18.57 -0.63 6.58
CA ILE A 83 17.33 -0.06 6.02
C ILE A 83 16.83 1.10 6.88
N VAL A 84 16.90 0.97 8.20
CA VAL A 84 16.50 2.01 9.15
C VAL A 84 17.47 3.19 9.10
N GLU A 85 18.77 2.95 8.92
CA GLU A 85 19.78 4.00 8.74
C GLU A 85 19.59 4.74 7.41
N ALA A 86 19.35 4.02 6.32
CA ALA A 86 19.01 4.61 5.02
C ALA A 86 17.70 5.42 5.07
N GLY A 87 16.71 5.01 5.88
CA GLY A 87 15.48 5.78 6.11
C GLY A 87 15.64 6.98 7.05
N LYS A 88 16.68 6.99 7.89
CA LYS A 88 17.01 8.10 8.80
C LYS A 88 17.83 9.18 8.13
N GLU A 89 18.54 8.88 7.04
CA GLU A 89 19.07 9.91 6.16
C GLU A 89 17.88 10.71 5.64
N LYS A 90 17.63 11.83 6.31
CA LYS A 90 16.70 12.85 5.85
C LYS A 90 17.22 13.24 4.49
N VAL A 91 16.55 12.75 3.44
CA VAL A 91 16.67 13.31 2.09
C VAL A 91 16.54 14.80 2.32
N VAL A 92 17.67 15.50 2.26
CA VAL A 92 17.71 16.96 2.30
C VAL A 92 17.07 17.31 0.98
N LEU A 93 15.74 17.39 1.00
CA LEU A 93 14.96 18.02 -0.04
C LEU A 93 15.52 19.44 -0.05
N GLN A 94 16.49 19.70 -0.92
CA GLN A 94 16.73 21.04 -1.39
C GLN A 94 15.35 21.53 -1.79
N ASP A 95 14.83 22.48 -1.03
CA ASP A 95 13.47 22.98 -1.16
C ASP A 95 13.19 23.21 -2.64
N LEU A 96 12.45 22.26 -3.23
CA LEU A 96 12.14 22.31 -4.65
C LEU A 96 11.16 23.48 -4.77
N ASP A 97 11.62 24.58 -5.36
CA ASP A 97 10.84 25.80 -5.56
C ASP A 97 9.51 25.47 -6.24
N ILE A 98 8.45 25.41 -5.42
CA ILE A 98 7.08 25.02 -5.80
C ILE A 98 6.50 26.02 -6.83
N SER A 99 7.08 27.21 -6.92
CA SER A 99 6.75 28.24 -7.92
C SER A 99 7.19 27.86 -9.34
N SER A 100 8.23 27.02 -9.48
CA SER A 100 8.72 26.56 -10.79
C SER A 100 7.90 25.38 -11.34
N LEU A 101 7.18 24.67 -10.46
CA LEU A 101 6.34 23.52 -10.80
C LEU A 101 4.92 23.90 -11.29
N ALA A 102 4.49 25.14 -11.03
CA ALA A 102 3.19 25.63 -11.47
C ALA A 102 3.13 25.78 -13.01
N PRO A 103 1.93 25.65 -13.63
CA PRO A 103 1.74 25.93 -15.05
C PRO A 103 2.15 27.37 -15.35
N ARG A 104 3.19 27.53 -16.18
CA ARG A 104 3.67 28.86 -16.59
C ARG A 104 2.70 29.48 -17.62
N LYS A 105 2.72 30.81 -17.73
CA LYS A 105 1.92 31.56 -18.74
C LYS A 105 2.21 31.03 -20.15
N PRO A 106 1.23 30.89 -21.06
CA PRO A 106 1.48 30.37 -22.42
C PRO A 106 2.63 31.06 -23.18
N ASP A 107 2.82 32.37 -22.97
CA ASP A 107 3.86 33.17 -23.63
C ASP A 107 5.25 33.07 -22.98
N TRP A 108 5.40 32.31 -21.89
CA TRP A 108 6.65 32.26 -21.12
C TRP A 108 7.83 31.73 -21.95
N ASP A 109 7.55 30.76 -22.81
CA ASP A 109 8.53 30.12 -23.68
C ASP A 109 8.94 31.07 -24.80
N LEU A 110 7.94 31.74 -25.39
CA LEU A 110 8.17 32.77 -26.41
C LEU A 110 9.05 33.90 -25.87
N LYS A 111 8.78 34.38 -24.65
CA LYS A 111 9.60 35.40 -24.00
C LYS A 111 11.03 34.92 -23.81
N ARG A 112 11.24 33.71 -23.27
CA ARG A 112 12.59 33.16 -23.05
C ARG A 112 13.39 33.09 -24.35
N ASP A 113 12.79 32.57 -25.42
CA ASP A 113 13.47 32.34 -26.69
C ASP A 113 13.74 33.65 -27.46
N VAL A 114 12.85 34.64 -27.30
CA VAL A 114 13.00 35.97 -27.89
C VAL A 114 13.99 36.84 -27.10
N SER A 115 14.03 36.74 -25.77
CA SER A 115 14.91 37.55 -24.91
C SER A 115 16.39 37.45 -25.33
N LYS A 116 16.89 36.25 -25.62
CA LYS A 116 18.28 36.05 -26.06
C LYS A 116 18.59 36.72 -27.41
N LYS A 117 17.58 36.83 -28.29
CA LYS A 117 17.72 37.52 -29.59
C LYS A 117 17.65 39.03 -29.41
N LEU A 118 16.74 39.51 -28.55
CA LEU A 118 16.61 40.92 -28.20
C LEU A 118 17.88 41.44 -27.53
N GLU A 119 18.46 40.73 -26.57
CA GLU A 119 19.70 41.13 -25.90
C GLU A 119 20.86 41.32 -26.91
N LYS A 120 20.99 40.40 -27.87
CA LYS A 120 22.00 40.52 -28.93
C LYS A 120 21.74 41.71 -29.86
N LEU A 121 20.47 41.97 -30.16
CA LEU A 121 20.07 43.10 -30.99
C LEU A 121 20.31 44.42 -30.26
N GLU A 122 19.92 44.49 -28.99
CA GLU A 122 20.07 45.63 -28.10
C GLU A 122 21.54 46.04 -27.94
N ARG A 123 22.45 45.07 -27.76
CA ARG A 123 23.89 45.36 -27.75
C ARG A 123 24.37 46.00 -29.05
N ARG A 124 23.85 45.58 -30.20
CA ARG A 124 24.21 46.14 -31.51
C ARG A 124 23.56 47.51 -31.73
N THR A 125 22.32 47.70 -31.30
CA THR A 125 21.63 48.99 -31.41
C THR A 125 22.30 50.01 -30.49
N GLN A 126 22.65 49.66 -29.25
CA GLN A 126 23.42 50.52 -28.35
C GLN A 126 24.78 50.89 -28.95
N LYS A 127 25.49 49.92 -29.57
CA LYS A 127 26.74 50.19 -30.26
C LYS A 127 26.55 51.14 -31.45
N ALA A 128 25.55 50.91 -32.29
CA ALA A 128 25.23 51.77 -33.42
C ALA A 128 24.83 53.18 -32.96
N ILE A 129 24.04 53.29 -31.88
CA ILE A 129 23.68 54.57 -31.26
C ILE A 129 24.94 55.29 -30.77
N ALA A 130 25.84 54.59 -30.08
CA ALA A 130 27.09 55.17 -29.60
C ALA A 130 27.98 55.67 -30.74
N GLU A 131 28.11 54.90 -31.83
CA GLU A 131 28.85 55.30 -33.03
C GLU A 131 28.22 56.54 -33.69
N LEU A 132 26.89 56.59 -33.78
CA LEU A 132 26.15 57.72 -34.36
C LEU A 132 26.29 58.99 -33.49
N ILE A 133 26.31 58.84 -32.16
CA ILE A 133 26.61 59.94 -31.23
C ILE A 133 28.04 60.43 -31.43
N TRP A 134 29.03 59.53 -31.52
CA TRP A 134 30.43 59.89 -31.78
C TRP A 134 30.60 60.65 -33.09
N GLU A 135 29.94 60.20 -34.14
CA GLU A 135 29.97 60.87 -35.44
C GLU A 135 29.33 62.26 -35.37
N ARG A 136 28.16 62.39 -34.73
CA ARG A 136 27.51 63.70 -34.51
C ARG A 136 28.37 64.66 -33.69
N LEU A 137 29.06 64.16 -32.66
CA LEU A 137 29.97 64.95 -31.84
C LEU A 137 31.17 65.44 -32.66
N ARG A 138 31.76 64.58 -33.50
CA ARG A 138 32.85 64.99 -34.41
C ARG A 138 32.43 66.02 -35.45
N HIS A 139 31.18 66.01 -35.88
CA HIS A 139 30.62 66.99 -36.82
C HIS A 139 30.16 68.30 -36.13
N GLY A 140 30.38 68.47 -34.82
CA GLY A 140 30.22 69.76 -34.13
C GLY A 140 28.80 70.11 -33.67
N ASN A 141 27.88 69.14 -33.57
CA ASN A 141 26.51 69.39 -33.09
C ASN A 141 26.41 69.22 -31.56
N GLU A 142 27.07 70.09 -30.80
CA GLU A 142 27.18 70.01 -29.32
C GLU A 142 25.88 70.37 -28.58
N GLU A 143 24.99 71.18 -29.17
CA GLU A 143 23.77 71.66 -28.49
C GLU A 143 22.76 70.55 -28.15
N ASN A 144 22.84 69.38 -28.80
CA ASN A 144 21.91 68.27 -28.57
C ASN A 144 22.39 67.24 -27.53
N LEU A 145 23.62 67.39 -27.00
CA LEU A 145 24.23 66.42 -26.08
C LEU A 145 23.59 66.48 -24.67
N SER A 146 23.37 67.69 -24.17
CA SER A 146 22.81 67.94 -22.82
C SER A 146 21.37 67.41 -22.69
N ALA A 147 20.58 67.53 -23.76
CA ALA A 147 19.20 67.01 -23.81
C ALA A 147 19.11 65.48 -23.98
N MET A 148 20.15 64.82 -24.51
CA MET A 148 20.15 63.37 -24.74
C MET A 148 20.57 62.58 -23.48
N VAL A 149 21.53 63.10 -22.70
CA VAL A 149 22.03 62.45 -21.47
C VAL A 149 20.95 62.41 -20.39
N THR A 150 20.17 63.48 -20.26
CA THR A 150 19.04 63.60 -19.32
C THR A 150 17.88 62.64 -19.61
N MET A 151 17.67 62.25 -20.86
CA MET A 151 16.60 61.31 -21.25
C MET A 151 16.94 59.84 -20.97
N ASN A 152 18.23 59.48 -20.92
CA ASN A 152 18.66 58.12 -20.63
C ASN A 152 18.59 57.80 -19.12
N GLU A 153 18.79 58.81 -18.28
CA GLU A 153 18.71 58.71 -16.81
C GLU A 153 17.27 58.43 -16.33
N ASN A 154 16.26 59.02 -16.98
CA ASN A 154 14.85 58.78 -16.64
C ASN A 154 14.33 57.39 -17.03
N ARG A 155 15.01 56.66 -17.93
CA ARG A 155 14.53 55.38 -18.45
C ARG A 155 14.86 54.20 -17.52
N VAL A 156 15.79 54.38 -16.58
CA VAL A 156 16.20 53.37 -15.59
C VAL A 156 15.24 53.32 -14.39
N ALA A 157 14.41 54.36 -14.20
CA ALA A 157 13.55 54.49 -13.02
C ALA A 157 12.17 53.79 -13.13
N ASP A 158 11.78 53.29 -14.30
CA ASP A 158 10.41 52.79 -14.57
C ASP A 158 10.31 51.25 -14.71
N GLU A 159 11.31 50.47 -14.27
CA GLU A 159 11.21 49.01 -14.18
C GLU A 159 11.27 48.51 -12.72
N ASP A 160 10.12 48.57 -12.04
CA ASP A 160 9.74 47.76 -10.87
C ASP A 160 8.38 47.10 -11.12
#